data_AF-A0A1D9G8D2-F1
#
_entry.id   AF-A0A1D9G8D2-F1
#
_cell.length_a   1.000
_cell.length_b   1.000
_cell.length_c   1.000
_cell.angle_alpha   90.00
_cell.angle_beta   90.00
_cell.angle_gamma   90.00
#
_symmetry.space_group_name_H-M   'P 1'
#
loop_
_entity.id
_entity.type
_entity.pdbx_description
1 polymer ?
#
loop_
_entity_poly.entity_id
_entity_poly.type
_entity_poly.pdbx_seq_one_letter_code
_entity_poly.pdbx_strand_id
1 'polypeptide(L)'
;MKRLVLGSLGTLLIATATTPVLASEIAANSTTSRNNIVEVQPFNLVYLGYQGYFADQGIPSNAAFISAIKSKRITAKDLVASAIARGRLSPETIHDSSYLAHVNTQLFNLDRD
;
A
#
# COMPACT_ATOMS: atom_id res chain seq x y z
N MET A 1 -56.80 -24.77 35.04
CA MET A 1 -56.67 -24.38 33.62
C MET A 1 -55.41 -25.01 33.06
N LYS A 2 -55.50 -25.53 31.83
CA LYS A 2 -54.43 -25.85 30.85
C LYS A 2 -53.42 -26.96 31.19
N ARG A 3 -53.68 -28.10 30.55
CA ARG A 3 -52.73 -29.13 30.09
C ARG A 3 -51.73 -28.50 29.09
N LEU A 4 -50.61 -29.16 28.81
CA LEU A 4 -50.16 -29.49 27.45
C LEU A 4 -48.85 -30.29 27.47
N VAL A 5 -48.81 -31.29 26.58
CA VAL A 5 -47.76 -32.27 26.34
C VAL A 5 -46.83 -31.71 25.26
N LEU A 6 -45.52 -31.70 25.49
CA LEU A 6 -44.49 -31.55 24.45
C LEU A 6 -43.50 -32.70 24.70
N GLY A 7 -43.32 -33.71 23.84
CA GLY A 7 -43.40 -33.74 22.38
C GLY A 7 -41.97 -33.69 21.83
N SER A 8 -41.33 -34.86 21.73
CA SER A 8 -39.98 -35.07 21.20
C SER A 8 -39.87 -34.68 19.73
N LEU A 9 -38.79 -34.01 19.33
CA LEU A 9 -38.29 -34.13 17.95
C LEU A 9 -36.80 -33.77 17.89
N GLY A 10 -35.95 -34.80 17.89
CA GLY A 10 -34.54 -34.66 17.58
C GLY A 10 -34.38 -34.55 16.07
N THR A 11 -33.80 -33.45 15.61
CA THR A 11 -33.33 -33.32 14.22
C THR A 11 -31.81 -33.43 14.20
N LEU A 12 -31.32 -34.55 13.68
CA LEU A 12 -29.92 -34.80 13.38
C LEU A 12 -29.57 -34.07 12.07
N LEU A 13 -28.81 -32.98 12.16
CA LEU A 13 -28.25 -32.31 11.00
C LEU A 13 -26.91 -32.96 10.65
N ILE A 14 -26.91 -33.79 9.60
CA ILE A 14 -25.67 -34.27 8.97
C ILE A 14 -25.25 -33.22 7.95
N ALA A 15 -24.26 -32.40 8.31
CA ALA A 15 -23.65 -31.45 7.38
C ALA A 15 -22.53 -32.15 6.60
N THR A 16 -22.79 -32.48 5.34
CA THR A 16 -21.74 -32.91 4.41
C THR A 16 -21.07 -31.68 3.81
N ALA A 17 -19.86 -31.35 4.26
CA ALA A 17 -19.03 -30.34 3.63
C ALA A 17 -18.44 -30.91 2.34
N THR A 18 -18.96 -30.50 1.18
CA THR A 18 -18.29 -30.70 -0.11
C THR A 18 -17.28 -29.59 -0.30
N THR A 19 -15.98 -29.91 -0.25
CA THR A 19 -14.93 -28.99 -0.65
C THR A 19 -14.91 -28.85 -2.18
N PRO A 20 -15.00 -27.65 -2.76
CA PRO A 20 -14.65 -27.50 -4.17
C PRO A 20 -13.15 -27.73 -4.33
N VAL A 21 -12.78 -28.74 -5.12
CA VAL A 21 -11.42 -28.85 -5.67
C VAL A 21 -11.30 -27.74 -6.70
N LEU A 22 -10.64 -26.64 -6.33
CA LEU A 22 -10.20 -25.61 -7.25
C LEU A 22 -8.83 -26.01 -7.80
N ALA A 23 -8.83 -26.93 -8.76
CA ALA A 23 -7.68 -27.09 -9.65
C ALA A 23 -7.79 -26.04 -10.74
N SER A 24 -7.18 -24.88 -10.52
CA SER A 24 -6.88 -23.92 -11.58
C SER A 24 -5.39 -23.68 -11.60
N GLU A 25 -4.69 -24.50 -12.38
CA GLU A 25 -3.37 -24.16 -12.86
C GLU A 25 -3.54 -23.06 -13.89
N ILE A 26 -3.18 -21.84 -13.51
CA ILE A 26 -2.78 -20.82 -14.46
C ILE A 26 -1.39 -20.42 -14.02
N ALA A 27 -0.37 -21.02 -14.65
CA ALA A 27 0.94 -20.42 -14.70
C ALA A 27 0.75 -19.04 -15.35
N ALA A 28 0.63 -18.00 -14.52
CA ALA A 28 0.67 -16.64 -14.97
C ALA A 28 2.07 -16.43 -15.57
N ASN A 29 2.16 -16.51 -16.89
CA ASN A 29 3.26 -15.88 -17.59
C ASN A 29 3.14 -14.40 -17.28
N SER A 30 3.87 -13.95 -16.26
CA SER A 30 4.11 -12.54 -15.98
C SER A 30 4.95 -12.00 -17.12
N THR A 31 4.38 -11.87 -18.32
CA THR A 31 4.62 -10.68 -19.10
C THR A 31 4.13 -9.56 -18.21
N THR A 32 5.01 -9.12 -17.30
CA THR A 32 4.91 -7.86 -16.57
C THR A 32 4.47 -6.90 -17.63
N SER A 33 3.20 -6.52 -17.56
CA SER A 33 2.69 -5.40 -18.29
C SER A 33 3.66 -4.31 -17.88
N ARG A 34 4.62 -3.98 -18.76
CA ARG A 34 5.40 -2.75 -18.65
C ARG A 34 4.35 -1.67 -18.91
N ASN A 35 3.46 -1.51 -17.93
CA ASN A 35 2.72 -0.30 -17.71
C ASN A 35 3.80 0.75 -17.88
N ASN A 36 3.60 1.66 -18.82
CA ASN A 36 4.47 2.80 -19.00
C ASN A 36 4.34 3.64 -17.72
N ILE A 37 4.96 3.17 -16.63
CA ILE A 37 5.10 3.88 -15.38
C ILE A 37 6.05 5.00 -15.76
N VAL A 38 5.47 6.18 -15.98
CA VAL A 38 6.25 7.40 -16.13
C VAL A 38 6.91 7.60 -14.78
N GLU A 39 8.16 7.16 -14.69
CA GLU A 39 8.91 7.16 -13.44
C GLU A 39 9.06 8.60 -12.97
N VAL A 40 8.41 8.88 -11.84
CA VAL A 40 8.45 10.21 -11.24
C VAL A 40 9.88 10.50 -10.85
N GLN A 41 10.43 11.62 -11.32
CA GLN A 41 11.78 12.05 -10.95
C GLN A 41 11.85 12.34 -9.43
N PRO A 42 13.00 12.08 -8.76
CA PRO A 42 13.14 12.27 -7.32
C PRO A 42 12.71 13.64 -6.79
N PHE A 43 13.02 14.73 -7.49
CA PHE A 43 12.57 16.08 -7.12
C PHE A 43 11.03 16.19 -7.16
N ASN A 44 10.41 15.69 -8.21
CA ASN A 44 8.95 15.69 -8.36
C ASN A 44 8.29 14.84 -7.28
N LEU A 45 8.90 13.72 -6.88
CA LEU A 45 8.40 12.88 -5.80
C LEU A 45 8.35 13.63 -4.47
N VAL A 46 9.45 14.32 -4.12
CA VAL A 46 9.53 15.15 -2.91
C VAL A 46 8.53 16.30 -2.96
N TYR A 47 8.41 16.97 -4.11
CA TYR A 47 7.47 18.07 -4.29
C TYR A 47 6.00 17.60 -4.16
N LEU A 48 5.64 16.43 -4.70
CA LEU A 48 4.33 15.82 -4.48
C LEU A 48 4.05 15.56 -2.99
N GLY A 49 5.04 15.05 -2.26
CA GLY A 49 4.94 14.87 -0.81
C GLY A 49 4.68 16.20 -0.08
N TYR A 50 5.46 17.23 -0.41
CA TYR A 50 5.30 18.58 0.14
C TYR A 50 3.90 19.16 -0.16
N GLN A 51 3.39 18.98 -1.39
CA GLN A 51 2.07 19.44 -1.81
C GLN A 51 0.90 18.65 -1.16
N GLY A 52 1.19 17.57 -0.42
CA GLY A 52 0.17 16.77 0.25
C GLY A 52 -0.45 15.69 -0.62
N TYR A 53 0.19 15.32 -1.73
CA TYR A 53 -0.26 14.22 -2.58
C TYR A 53 -0.31 12.86 -1.86
N PHE A 54 0.37 12.70 -0.73
CA PHE A 54 0.38 11.47 0.07
C PHE A 54 -0.32 11.63 1.44
N ALA A 55 -1.16 12.67 1.60
CA ALA A 55 -1.83 12.96 2.87
C ALA A 55 -2.82 11.86 3.29
N ASP A 56 -3.48 11.21 2.33
CA ASP A 56 -4.33 10.04 2.53
C ASP A 56 -3.57 8.81 3.03
N GLN A 57 -2.25 8.78 2.84
CA GLN A 57 -1.34 7.73 3.30
C GLN A 57 -0.61 8.12 4.60
N GLY A 58 -1.00 9.23 5.22
CA GLY A 58 -0.46 9.69 6.51
C GLY A 58 0.83 10.51 6.40
N ILE A 59 1.26 10.90 5.19
CA ILE A 59 2.37 11.83 5.01
C ILE A 59 1.86 13.27 5.17
N PRO A 60 2.32 14.03 6.18
CA PRO A 60 1.91 15.42 6.35
C PRO A 60 2.39 16.28 5.18
N SER A 61 1.76 17.44 4.94
CA SER A 61 2.11 18.37 3.86
C SER A 61 2.75 19.67 4.38
N ASN A 62 3.27 20.50 3.48
CA ASN A 62 3.78 21.85 3.76
C ASN A 62 4.77 21.89 4.95
N ALA A 63 4.60 22.82 5.89
CA ALA A 63 5.47 22.96 7.05
C ALA A 63 5.53 21.70 7.94
N ALA A 64 4.44 20.94 8.01
CA ALA A 64 4.40 19.69 8.76
C ALA A 64 5.20 18.57 8.05
N PHE A 65 5.25 18.58 6.71
CA PHE A 65 6.14 17.72 5.93
C PHE A 65 7.61 18.00 6.25
N ILE A 66 8.02 19.26 6.20
CA ILE A 66 9.40 19.68 6.55
C ILE A 66 9.74 19.24 7.98
N SER A 67 8.85 19.49 8.94
CA SER A 67 9.05 19.08 10.34
C SER A 67 9.19 17.55 10.48
N ALA A 68 8.45 16.78 9.68
CA ALA A 68 8.54 15.33 9.68
C ALA A 68 9.85 14.82 9.08
N ILE A 69 10.41 15.51 8.08
CA ILE A 69 11.75 15.24 7.53
C ILE A 69 12.83 15.53 8.60
N LYS A 70 12.79 16.72 9.24
CA LYS A 70 13.73 17.13 10.31
C LYS A 70 13.79 16.10 11.44
N SER A 71 12.62 15.63 11.84
CA SER A 71 12.47 14.62 12.91
C SER A 71 12.69 13.18 12.43
N LYS A 72 13.05 12.96 11.16
CA LYS A 72 13.22 11.64 10.53
C LYS A 72 11.99 10.74 10.64
N ARG A 73 10.80 11.32 10.82
CA ARG A 73 9.51 10.60 10.80
C ARG A 73 9.08 10.24 9.38
N ILE A 74 9.59 10.96 8.39
CA ILE A 74 9.41 10.68 6.97
C ILE A 74 10.78 10.54 6.32
N THR A 75 10.98 9.44 5.62
CA THR A 75 12.21 9.08 4.92
C THR A 75 11.97 8.98 3.41
N ALA A 76 13.04 8.91 2.61
CA ALA A 76 12.92 8.60 1.19
C ALA A 76 12.14 7.30 0.94
N LYS A 77 12.32 6.29 1.80
CA LYS A 77 11.64 5.00 1.65
C LYS A 77 10.12 5.13 1.85
N ASP A 78 9.69 5.99 2.77
CA ASP A 78 8.26 6.24 3.01
C ASP A 78 7.60 6.95 1.82
N LEU A 79 8.29 7.91 1.19
CA LEU A 79 7.81 8.56 -0.04
C LEU A 79 7.76 7.59 -1.21
N VAL A 80 8.80 6.77 -1.40
CA VAL A 80 8.84 5.78 -2.49
C VAL A 80 7.73 4.75 -2.31
N ALA A 81 7.53 4.23 -1.09
CA ALA A 81 6.43 3.31 -0.80
C ALA A 81 5.05 3.94 -1.09
N SER A 82 4.86 5.20 -0.69
CA SER A 82 3.63 5.96 -0.95
C SER A 82 3.37 6.15 -2.45
N ALA A 83 4.41 6.47 -3.22
CA ALA A 83 4.34 6.60 -4.67
C ALA A 83 4.09 5.28 -5.39
N ILE A 84 4.69 4.17 -4.92
CA ILE A 84 4.41 2.82 -5.43
C ILE A 84 2.93 2.48 -5.20
N ALA A 85 2.41 2.72 -4.00
CA ALA A 85 1.01 2.48 -3.67
C ALA A 85 0.04 3.33 -4.53
N ARG A 86 0.47 4.48 -5.04
CA ARG A 86 -0.28 5.32 -5.98
C ARG A 86 0.00 5.01 -7.45
N GLY A 87 0.76 3.95 -7.76
CA GLY A 87 1.12 3.55 -9.13
C GLY A 87 2.02 4.53 -9.86
N ARG A 88 2.73 5.39 -9.13
CA ARG A 88 3.63 6.41 -9.69
C ARG A 88 5.07 5.92 -9.87
N LEU A 89 5.44 4.83 -9.18
CA LEU A 89 6.72 4.17 -9.29
C LEU A 89 6.53 2.66 -9.41
N SER A 90 7.51 2.00 -10.00
CA SER A 90 7.54 0.54 -10.03
C SER A 90 7.82 -0.01 -8.62
N PRO A 91 7.28 -1.17 -8.24
CA PRO A 91 7.62 -1.81 -6.97
C PRO A 91 9.12 -1.99 -6.75
N GLU A 92 9.88 -2.25 -7.83
CA GLU A 92 11.33 -2.44 -7.80
C GLU A 92 12.10 -1.19 -7.37
N THR A 93 11.53 0.01 -7.56
CA THR A 93 12.17 1.29 -7.18
C THR A 93 12.45 1.37 -5.67
N ILE A 94 11.75 0.59 -4.82
CA ILE A 94 12.04 0.52 -3.38
C ILE A 94 13.43 -0.07 -3.06
N HIS A 95 14.03 -0.78 -4.01
CA HIS A 95 15.35 -1.40 -3.92
C HIS A 95 16.42 -0.66 -4.72
N ASP A 96 16.05 0.38 -5.46
CA ASP A 96 17.01 1.22 -6.20
C ASP A 96 17.71 2.19 -5.24
N SER A 97 18.95 1.85 -4.87
CA SER A 97 19.77 2.66 -3.98
C SER A 97 20.13 4.03 -4.56
N SER A 98 20.27 4.12 -5.89
CA SER A 98 20.56 5.38 -6.58
C SER A 98 19.36 6.31 -6.49
N TYR A 99 18.17 5.81 -6.83
CA TYR A 99 16.93 6.57 -6.72
C TYR A 99 16.68 7.05 -5.29
N LEU A 100 16.82 6.16 -4.30
CA LEU A 100 16.67 6.51 -2.88
C LEU A 100 17.68 7.57 -2.42
N ALA A 101 18.94 7.51 -2.88
CA ALA A 101 19.95 8.52 -2.58
C ALA A 101 19.59 9.89 -3.17
N HIS A 102 19.07 9.92 -4.40
CA HIS A 102 18.58 11.15 -5.00
C HIS A 102 17.36 11.72 -4.24
N VAL A 103 16.40 10.90 -3.84
CA VAL A 103 15.26 11.36 -3.02
C VAL A 103 15.76 11.92 -1.69
N ASN A 104 16.70 11.26 -1.02
CA ASN A 104 17.29 11.77 0.22
C ASN A 104 17.98 13.12 0.03
N THR A 105 18.68 13.31 -1.09
CA THR A 105 19.31 14.59 -1.42
C THR A 105 18.26 15.69 -1.58
N GLN A 106 17.14 15.40 -2.25
CA GLN A 106 16.06 16.35 -2.43
C GLN A 106 15.34 16.67 -1.11
N LEU A 107 15.12 15.68 -0.24
CA LEU A 107 14.57 15.91 1.11
C LEU A 107 15.49 16.81 1.95
N PHE A 108 16.81 16.59 1.89
CA PHE A 108 17.80 17.39 2.61
C PHE A 108 17.89 18.83 2.08
N ASN A 109 17.73 19.03 0.77
CA ASN A 109 17.71 20.39 0.20
C ASN A 109 16.45 21.14 0.63
N LEU A 110 15.27 20.50 0.54
CA LEU A 110 14.01 21.09 0.96
C LEU A 110 13.99 21.48 2.44
N ASP A 111 14.75 20.77 3.27
CA ASP A 111 14.88 21.06 4.70
C ASP A 111 15.56 22.40 5.03
N ARG A 112 16.43 22.84 4.11
CA ARG A 112 17.38 23.94 4.24
C ARG A 112 16.92 25.23 3.54
N ASP A 113 15.91 25.13 2.69
CA ASP A 113 15.21 26.28 2.08
C ASP A 113 14.22 26.92 3.07
#